data_AF-A0A7J6IUD8-F1
#
_entry.id   AF-A0A7J6IUD8-F1
#
_cell.length_a   1.000
_cell.length_b   1.000
_cell.length_c   1.000
_cell.angle_alpha   90.00
_cell.angle_beta   90.00
_cell.angle_gamma   90.00
#
_symmetry.space_group_name_H-M   'P 1'
#
loop_
_entity.id
_entity.type
_entity.pdbx_description
1 polymer ?
#
loop_
_entity_poly.entity_id
_entity_poly.type
_entity_poly.pdbx_seq_one_letter_code
_entity_poly.pdbx_strand_id
1 'polypeptide(L)'
;MLKEAFKKKTEEQNQEHNKIQKDKETAYQKLRAEQEITKTLTGKIKSLEDEVQRSIAESKRQGDRATTLGNTNETLSKDLKEAKDIIARLDAKLKAIKNEISIQSKDLTTAESKLAEIRLHTATLTVLDNVRSDIYNMLASSFKDALALFKEFLGHDIGRAQLQDTKSWDRVRDHAAIQRAIPIPASKSVNGKNMRAVAGLIICGRALAINVFRPTYLSMGSDIEELLRALAMAKPSQEMFIRAVLHEQLLIGYLSTNMRRLDPGSVS
;
A
#
# COMPACT_ATOMS: atom_id res chain seq x y z
N MET A 1 120.78 87.85 -27.54
CA MET A 1 120.18 86.78 -28.36
C MET A 1 119.96 85.45 -27.62
N LEU A 2 120.83 84.97 -26.71
CA LEU A 2 120.57 83.71 -25.96
C LEU A 2 119.42 83.79 -24.93
N LYS A 3 119.15 84.96 -24.34
CA LYS A 3 118.06 85.16 -23.36
C LYS A 3 116.65 85.08 -23.97
N GLU A 4 116.46 85.52 -25.21
CA GLU A 4 115.15 85.51 -25.89
C GLU A 4 114.73 84.11 -26.36
N ALA A 5 115.67 83.31 -26.86
CA ALA A 5 115.41 81.91 -27.25
C ALA A 5 115.06 81.03 -26.04
N PHE A 6 115.70 81.26 -24.89
CA PHE A 6 115.37 80.56 -23.64
C PHE A 6 113.98 80.96 -23.13
N LYS A 7 113.67 82.27 -23.14
CA LYS A 7 112.37 82.78 -22.71
C LYS A 7 111.23 82.22 -23.57
N LYS A 8 111.40 82.20 -24.90
CA LYS A 8 110.43 81.64 -25.84
C LYS A 8 110.21 80.13 -25.63
N LYS A 9 111.27 79.36 -25.38
CA LYS A 9 111.17 77.92 -25.09
C LYS A 9 110.49 77.63 -23.74
N THR A 10 110.71 78.48 -22.74
CA THR A 10 110.00 78.40 -21.45
C THR A 10 108.52 78.78 -21.61
N GLU A 11 108.19 79.79 -22.43
CA GLU A 11 106.82 80.17 -22.76
C GLU A 11 106.08 79.06 -23.52
N GLU A 12 106.72 78.44 -24.51
CA GLU A 12 106.18 77.32 -25.28
C GLU A 12 105.97 76.08 -24.39
N GLN A 13 106.94 75.73 -23.55
CA GLN A 13 106.76 74.64 -22.57
C GLN A 13 105.64 74.93 -21.56
N ASN A 14 105.47 76.18 -21.14
CA ASN A 14 104.40 76.56 -20.20
C ASN A 14 103.02 76.56 -20.88
N GLN A 15 102.95 76.92 -22.17
CA GLN A 15 101.75 76.76 -22.99
C GLN A 15 101.40 75.29 -23.24
N GLU A 16 102.38 74.46 -23.57
CA GLU A 16 102.23 73.02 -23.75
C GLU A 16 101.76 72.36 -22.44
N HIS A 17 102.39 72.70 -21.31
CA HIS A 17 102.02 72.18 -20.00
C HIS A 17 100.61 72.62 -19.60
N ASN A 18 100.24 73.89 -19.78
CA ASN A 18 98.89 74.38 -19.50
C ASN A 18 97.84 73.74 -20.41
N LYS A 19 98.17 73.46 -21.67
CA LYS A 19 97.28 72.76 -22.61
C LYS A 19 97.07 71.31 -22.17
N ILE A 20 98.15 70.60 -21.84
CA ILE A 20 98.09 69.23 -21.30
C ILE A 20 97.31 69.20 -19.97
N GLN A 21 97.48 70.20 -19.11
CA GLN A 21 96.75 70.32 -17.85
C GLN A 21 95.24 70.45 -18.10
N LYS A 22 94.84 71.35 -19.02
CA LYS A 22 93.44 71.53 -19.44
C LYS A 22 92.85 70.28 -20.09
N ASP A 23 93.59 69.62 -20.96
CA ASP A 23 93.15 68.40 -21.63
C ASP A 23 92.98 67.27 -20.62
N LYS A 24 93.88 67.18 -19.63
CA LYS A 24 93.79 66.23 -18.51
C LYS A 24 92.57 66.52 -17.63
N GLU A 25 92.33 67.78 -17.27
CA GLU A 25 91.14 68.19 -16.50
C GLU A 25 89.84 67.87 -17.25
N THR A 26 89.81 68.15 -18.55
CA THR A 26 88.66 67.85 -19.43
C THR A 26 88.43 66.33 -19.54
N ALA A 27 89.50 65.54 -19.68
CA ALA A 27 89.43 64.09 -19.71
C ALA A 27 88.94 63.51 -18.36
N TYR A 28 89.40 64.05 -17.23
CA TYR A 28 88.93 63.65 -15.90
C TYR A 28 87.45 63.98 -15.68
N GLN A 29 86.98 65.15 -16.14
CA GLN A 29 85.56 65.50 -16.07
C GLN A 29 84.70 64.57 -16.94
N LYS A 30 85.14 64.24 -18.15
CA LYS A 30 84.45 63.28 -19.02
C LYS A 30 84.40 61.88 -18.40
N LEU A 31 85.53 61.39 -17.87
CA LEU A 31 85.60 60.10 -17.21
C LEU A 31 84.66 60.04 -15.99
N ARG A 32 84.60 61.12 -15.20
CA ARG A 32 83.67 61.21 -14.06
C ARG A 32 82.21 61.22 -14.52
N ALA A 33 81.88 61.93 -15.58
CA ALA A 33 80.54 61.94 -16.15
C ALA A 33 80.14 60.55 -16.68
N GLU A 34 81.03 59.87 -17.40
CA GLU A 34 80.83 58.49 -17.86
C GLU A 34 80.67 57.50 -16.70
N GLN A 35 81.43 57.66 -15.62
CA GLN A 35 81.28 56.83 -14.41
C GLN A 35 79.90 57.02 -13.75
N GLU A 36 79.39 58.25 -13.65
CA GLU A 36 78.06 58.51 -13.11
C GLU A 36 76.94 58.00 -14.04
N ILE A 37 77.11 58.13 -15.35
CA ILE A 37 76.20 57.53 -16.34
C ILE A 37 76.20 56.00 -16.20
N THR A 38 77.37 55.39 -16.09
CA THR A 38 77.51 53.94 -15.93
C THR A 38 76.83 53.46 -14.66
N LYS A 39 77.06 54.12 -13.51
CA LYS A 39 76.36 53.82 -12.25
C LYS A 39 74.84 53.91 -12.40
N THR A 40 74.35 54.96 -13.07
CA THR A 40 72.92 55.17 -13.30
C THR A 40 72.32 54.05 -14.17
N LEU A 41 73.01 53.67 -15.24
CA LEU A 41 72.58 52.58 -16.13
C LEU A 41 72.61 51.23 -15.41
N THR A 42 73.65 50.94 -14.62
CA THR A 42 73.70 49.72 -13.81
C THR A 42 72.55 49.67 -12.81
N GLY A 43 72.19 50.79 -12.18
CA GLY A 43 71.02 50.87 -11.30
C GLY A 43 69.71 50.58 -12.03
N LYS A 44 69.54 51.12 -13.25
CA LYS A 44 68.36 50.85 -14.09
C LYS A 44 68.29 49.39 -14.54
N ILE A 45 69.41 48.81 -14.96
CA ILE A 45 69.49 47.39 -15.37
C ILE A 45 69.05 46.51 -14.20
N LYS A 46 69.59 46.75 -13.00
CA LYS A 46 69.22 45.97 -11.82
C LYS A 46 67.74 46.10 -11.47
N SER A 47 67.18 47.31 -11.55
CA SER A 47 65.74 47.53 -11.33
C SER A 47 64.87 46.79 -12.34
N LEU A 48 65.27 46.79 -13.62
CA LEU A 48 64.55 46.08 -14.68
C LEU A 48 64.67 44.57 -14.53
N GLU A 49 65.84 44.05 -14.14
CA GLU A 49 66.03 42.64 -13.81
C GLU A 49 65.08 42.19 -12.68
N ASP A 50 64.98 42.98 -11.60
CA ASP A 50 64.07 42.70 -10.48
C ASP A 50 62.58 42.76 -10.90
N GLU A 51 62.23 43.61 -11.87
CA GLU A 51 60.86 43.72 -12.40
C GLU A 51 60.52 42.56 -13.33
N VAL A 52 61.43 42.17 -14.22
CA VAL A 52 61.30 40.98 -15.08
C VAL A 52 61.17 39.72 -14.24
N GLN A 53 61.98 39.58 -13.20
CA GLN A 53 61.93 38.43 -12.29
C GLN A 53 60.58 38.35 -11.55
N ARG A 54 60.05 39.49 -11.10
CA ARG A 54 58.71 39.58 -10.51
C ARG A 54 57.61 39.21 -11.51
N SER A 55 57.69 39.72 -12.74
CA SER A 55 56.73 39.43 -13.81
C SER A 55 56.71 37.94 -14.20
N ILE A 56 57.88 37.29 -14.25
CA ILE A 56 58.00 35.85 -14.49
C ILE A 56 57.33 35.06 -13.36
N ALA A 57 57.59 35.43 -12.10
CA ALA A 57 57.00 34.75 -10.95
C ALA A 57 55.46 34.88 -10.94
N GLU A 58 54.94 36.06 -11.27
CA GLU A 58 53.49 36.30 -11.36
C GLU A 58 52.86 35.54 -12.53
N SER A 59 53.49 35.54 -13.71
CA SER A 59 53.01 34.78 -14.87
C SER A 59 52.93 33.28 -14.57
N LYS A 60 53.91 32.75 -13.83
CA LYS A 60 53.89 31.34 -13.40
C LYS A 60 52.72 31.04 -12.46
N ARG A 61 52.49 31.91 -11.46
CA ARG A 61 51.34 31.79 -10.55
C ARG A 61 50.00 31.84 -11.28
N GLN A 62 49.88 32.72 -12.28
CA GLN A 62 48.67 32.83 -13.09
C GLN A 62 48.47 31.58 -13.96
N GLY A 63 49.54 31.01 -14.52
CA GLY A 63 49.49 29.73 -15.25
C GLY A 63 49.02 28.56 -14.38
N ASP A 64 49.56 28.44 -13.17
CA ASP A 64 49.15 27.41 -12.20
C ASP A 64 47.66 27.57 -11.81
N ARG A 65 47.22 28.81 -11.62
CA ARG A 65 45.82 29.12 -11.31
C ARG A 65 44.88 28.83 -12.48
N ALA A 66 45.27 29.16 -13.71
CA ALA A 66 44.51 28.87 -14.91
C ALA A 66 44.33 27.35 -15.09
N THR A 67 45.39 26.58 -14.87
CA THR A 67 45.35 25.10 -14.92
C THR A 67 44.39 24.54 -13.87
N THR A 68 44.46 25.04 -12.63
CA THR A 68 43.58 24.62 -11.54
C THR A 68 42.11 24.92 -11.83
N LEU A 69 41.83 26.11 -12.37
CA LEU A 69 40.48 26.51 -12.77
C LEU A 69 39.97 25.66 -13.94
N GLY A 70 40.81 25.33 -14.91
CA GLY A 70 40.48 24.44 -16.02
C GLY A 70 40.01 23.07 -15.53
N ASN A 71 40.82 22.42 -14.68
CA ASN A 71 40.49 21.11 -14.10
C ASN A 71 39.19 21.14 -13.28
N THR A 72 38.98 22.23 -12.53
CA THR A 72 37.75 22.41 -11.73
C THR A 72 36.52 22.55 -12.63
N ASN A 73 36.64 23.31 -13.72
CA ASN A 73 35.55 23.54 -14.66
C ASN A 73 35.17 22.26 -15.44
N GLU A 74 36.16 21.44 -15.80
CA GLU A 74 35.92 20.12 -16.40
C GLU A 74 35.17 19.19 -15.44
N THR A 75 35.58 19.17 -14.17
CA THR A 75 34.92 18.37 -13.13
C THR A 75 33.47 18.82 -12.93
N LEU A 76 33.23 20.12 -12.78
CA LEU A 76 31.89 20.68 -12.64
C LEU A 76 31.01 20.42 -13.85
N SER A 77 31.56 20.49 -15.07
CA SER A 77 30.83 20.17 -16.29
C SER A 77 30.37 18.71 -16.32
N LYS A 78 31.23 17.78 -15.87
CA LYS A 78 30.90 16.36 -15.75
C LYS A 78 29.79 16.13 -14.72
N ASP A 79 29.94 16.70 -13.52
CA ASP A 79 28.96 16.55 -12.44
C ASP A 79 27.59 17.12 -12.84
N LEU A 80 27.58 18.25 -13.54
CA LEU A 80 26.36 18.88 -14.04
C LEU A 80 25.64 17.99 -15.08
N LYS A 81 26.40 17.32 -15.94
CA LYS A 81 25.85 16.36 -16.91
C LYS A 81 25.23 15.16 -16.19
N GLU A 82 25.94 14.59 -15.22
CA GLU A 82 25.43 13.46 -14.44
C GLU A 82 24.18 13.83 -13.64
N ALA A 83 24.15 15.00 -13.01
CA ALA A 83 22.98 15.52 -12.31
C ALA A 83 21.77 15.69 -13.24
N LYS A 84 21.97 16.18 -14.48
CA LYS A 84 20.91 16.29 -15.48
C LYS A 84 20.35 14.93 -15.88
N ASP A 85 21.22 13.93 -16.09
CA ASP A 85 20.80 12.58 -16.44
C ASP A 85 20.01 11.92 -15.29
N ILE A 86 20.42 12.15 -14.03
CA ILE A 86 19.69 11.69 -12.85
C ILE A 86 18.32 12.34 -12.77
N ILE A 87 18.23 13.67 -12.96
CA ILE A 87 16.96 14.40 -12.93
C ILE A 87 16.00 13.87 -14.01
N ALA A 88 16.47 13.68 -15.25
CA ALA A 88 15.66 13.14 -16.33
C ALA A 88 15.13 11.73 -16.01
N ARG A 89 15.98 10.86 -15.43
CA ARG A 89 15.59 9.51 -15.00
C ARG A 89 14.56 9.55 -13.87
N LEU A 90 14.72 10.44 -12.89
CA LEU A 90 13.77 10.58 -11.79
C LEU A 90 12.42 11.12 -12.26
N ASP A 91 12.41 12.09 -13.18
CA ASP A 91 11.17 12.62 -13.75
C ASP A 91 10.40 11.55 -14.54
N ALA A 92 11.11 10.72 -15.32
CA ALA A 92 10.50 9.58 -16.01
C ALA A 92 9.89 8.56 -15.03
N LYS A 93 10.61 8.23 -13.94
CA LYS A 93 10.09 7.35 -12.88
C LYS A 93 8.88 7.94 -12.17
N LEU A 94 8.90 9.23 -11.86
CA LEU A 94 7.79 9.92 -11.21
C LEU A 94 6.52 9.86 -12.09
N LYS A 95 6.66 10.13 -13.40
CA LYS A 95 5.56 10.00 -14.36
C LYS A 95 5.02 8.57 -14.44
N ALA A 96 5.90 7.57 -14.48
CA ALA A 96 5.50 6.16 -14.50
C ALA A 96 4.71 5.77 -13.25
N ILE A 97 5.24 6.09 -12.06
CA ILE A 97 4.57 5.81 -10.77
C ILE A 97 3.22 6.53 -10.68
N LYS A 98 3.15 7.78 -11.13
CA LYS A 98 1.89 8.54 -11.13
C LYS A 98 0.82 7.88 -12.01
N ASN A 99 1.21 7.38 -13.17
CA ASN A 99 0.30 6.66 -14.06
C ASN A 99 -0.15 5.33 -13.44
N GLU A 100 0.76 4.58 -12.83
CA GLU A 100 0.45 3.32 -12.17
C GLU A 100 -0.52 3.51 -11.00
N ILE A 101 -0.29 4.51 -10.14
CA ILE A 101 -1.22 4.89 -9.07
C ILE A 101 -2.60 5.24 -9.64
N SER A 102 -2.66 5.98 -10.75
CA SER A 102 -3.93 6.33 -11.37
C SER A 102 -4.69 5.11 -11.92
N ILE A 103 -3.97 4.10 -12.44
CA ILE A 103 -4.58 2.85 -12.93
C ILE A 103 -5.09 2.04 -11.74
N GLN A 104 -4.24 1.79 -10.75
CA GLN A 104 -4.60 1.03 -9.55
C GLN A 104 -5.78 1.66 -8.79
N SER A 105 -5.85 2.98 -8.73
CA SER A 105 -6.99 3.69 -8.12
C SER A 105 -8.31 3.45 -8.87
N LYS A 106 -8.29 3.43 -10.21
CA LYS A 106 -9.47 3.10 -11.02
C LYS A 106 -9.90 1.65 -10.85
N ASP A 107 -8.93 0.73 -10.82
CA ASP A 107 -9.20 -0.70 -10.63
C ASP A 107 -9.80 -0.96 -9.24
N LEU A 108 -9.28 -0.31 -8.20
CA LEU A 108 -9.81 -0.38 -6.85
C LEU A 108 -11.26 0.12 -6.80
N THR A 109 -11.53 1.30 -7.35
CA THR A 109 -12.89 1.88 -7.38
C THR A 109 -13.87 0.97 -8.12
N THR A 110 -13.41 0.34 -9.21
CA THR A 110 -14.21 -0.61 -9.99
C THR A 110 -14.48 -1.89 -9.20
N ALA A 111 -13.48 -2.43 -8.49
CA ALA A 111 -13.63 -3.61 -7.65
C ALA A 111 -14.56 -3.35 -6.46
N GLU A 112 -14.43 -2.19 -5.82
CA GLU A 112 -15.30 -1.77 -4.72
C GLU A 112 -16.75 -1.61 -5.19
N SER A 113 -16.97 -1.04 -6.38
CA SER A 113 -18.31 -0.90 -6.96
C SER A 113 -18.96 -2.26 -7.23
N LYS A 114 -18.21 -3.20 -7.83
CA LYS A 114 -18.67 -4.58 -8.05
C LYS A 114 -18.94 -5.32 -6.74
N LEU A 115 -18.10 -5.12 -5.73
CA LEU A 115 -18.31 -5.72 -4.42
C LEU A 115 -19.56 -5.16 -3.73
N ALA A 116 -19.82 -3.86 -3.86
CA ALA A 116 -21.04 -3.24 -3.35
C ALA A 116 -22.29 -3.80 -4.04
N GLU A 117 -22.25 -4.00 -5.36
CA GLU A 117 -23.32 -4.63 -6.13
C GLU A 117 -23.60 -6.07 -5.65
N ILE A 118 -22.55 -6.88 -5.47
CA ILE A 118 -22.70 -8.25 -4.93
C ILE A 118 -23.30 -8.22 -3.53
N ARG A 119 -22.86 -7.28 -2.68
CA ARG A 119 -23.35 -7.14 -1.30
C ARG A 119 -24.85 -6.80 -1.25
N LEU A 120 -25.36 -6.06 -2.23
CA LEU A 120 -26.79 -5.76 -2.35
C LEU A 120 -27.62 -7.04 -2.52
N HIS A 121 -27.03 -8.09 -3.09
CA HIS A 121 -27.70 -9.37 -3.36
C HIS A 121 -27.41 -10.46 -2.30
N THR A 122 -26.79 -10.09 -1.19
CA THR A 122 -26.47 -11.03 -0.10
C THR A 122 -27.14 -10.60 1.19
N ALA A 123 -27.86 -11.51 1.84
CA ALA A 123 -28.37 -11.29 3.17
C ALA A 123 -27.24 -11.25 4.20
N THR A 124 -27.38 -10.40 5.22
CA THR A 124 -26.45 -10.41 6.35
C THR A 124 -26.73 -11.63 7.23
N LEU A 125 -25.85 -12.63 7.17
CA LEU A 125 -25.95 -13.80 8.02
C LEU A 125 -25.29 -13.54 9.38
N THR A 126 -25.99 -13.85 10.47
CA THR A 126 -25.40 -13.80 11.81
C THR A 126 -24.48 -15.01 12.00
N VAL A 127 -23.27 -14.76 12.49
CA VAL A 127 -22.33 -15.84 12.80
C VAL A 127 -22.92 -16.70 13.92
N LEU A 128 -23.06 -18.00 13.66
CA LEU A 128 -23.72 -18.95 14.55
C LEU A 128 -23.11 -18.93 15.97
N ASP A 129 -21.80 -18.78 16.08
CA ASP A 129 -21.09 -18.80 17.37
C ASP A 129 -21.55 -17.71 18.33
N ASN A 130 -21.96 -16.55 17.81
CA ASN A 130 -22.43 -15.43 18.62
C ASN A 130 -23.79 -15.68 19.27
N VAL A 131 -24.62 -16.53 18.66
CA VAL A 131 -26.02 -16.79 19.07
C VAL A 131 -26.26 -18.23 19.49
N ARG A 132 -25.23 -19.09 19.43
CA ARG A 132 -25.33 -20.54 19.63
C ARG A 132 -25.94 -20.89 20.98
N SER A 133 -25.47 -20.24 22.05
CA SER A 133 -25.95 -20.48 23.41
C SER A 133 -27.42 -20.12 23.54
N ASP A 134 -27.83 -18.99 22.97
CA ASP A 134 -29.22 -18.51 23.04
C ASP A 134 -30.16 -19.42 22.26
N ILE A 135 -29.75 -19.85 21.06
CA ILE A 135 -30.49 -20.83 20.26
C ILE A 135 -30.65 -22.14 21.04
N TYR A 136 -29.57 -22.63 21.68
CA TYR A 136 -29.63 -23.86 22.47
C TYR A 136 -30.61 -23.73 23.64
N ASN A 137 -30.54 -22.63 24.39
CA ASN A 137 -31.44 -22.38 25.52
C ASN A 137 -32.90 -22.24 25.07
N MET A 138 -33.15 -21.53 23.96
CA MET A 138 -34.47 -21.39 23.38
C MET A 138 -35.04 -22.74 22.93
N LEU A 139 -34.26 -23.55 22.22
CA LEU A 139 -34.68 -24.88 21.79
C LEU A 139 -34.95 -25.81 22.99
N ALA A 140 -34.10 -25.75 24.01
CA ALA A 140 -34.28 -26.53 25.24
C ALA A 140 -35.56 -26.12 25.99
N SER A 141 -35.86 -24.83 26.07
CA SER A 141 -37.11 -24.33 26.66
C SER A 141 -38.32 -24.80 25.84
N SER A 142 -38.32 -24.54 24.53
CA SER A 142 -39.40 -24.94 23.63
C SER A 142 -39.66 -26.45 23.66
N PHE A 143 -38.60 -27.27 23.77
CA PHE A 143 -38.75 -28.72 23.92
C PHE A 143 -39.42 -29.10 25.23
N LYS A 144 -39.05 -28.46 26.35
CA LYS A 144 -39.69 -28.70 27.66
C LYS A 144 -41.16 -28.31 27.64
N ASP A 145 -41.48 -27.16 27.06
CA ASP A 145 -42.85 -26.64 26.95
C ASP A 145 -43.70 -27.57 26.07
N ALA A 146 -43.16 -27.97 24.91
CA ALA A 146 -43.82 -28.95 24.03
C ALA A 146 -44.03 -30.29 24.75
N LEU A 147 -43.02 -30.81 25.45
CA LEU A 147 -43.16 -32.06 26.19
C LEU A 147 -44.23 -31.98 27.30
N ALA A 148 -44.31 -30.85 28.01
CA ALA A 148 -45.35 -30.60 29.00
C ALA A 148 -46.74 -30.61 28.35
N LEU A 149 -46.91 -29.89 27.24
CA LEU A 149 -48.13 -29.87 26.44
C LEU A 149 -48.53 -31.29 26.00
N PHE A 150 -47.62 -32.06 25.40
CA PHE A 150 -47.93 -33.43 24.97
C PHE A 150 -48.26 -34.37 26.13
N LYS A 151 -47.66 -34.18 27.30
CA LYS A 151 -48.05 -34.94 28.51
C LYS A 151 -49.45 -34.59 28.98
N GLU A 152 -49.83 -33.32 28.95
CA GLU A 152 -51.18 -32.88 29.28
C GLU A 152 -52.21 -33.47 28.30
N PHE A 153 -51.95 -33.36 27.00
CA PHE A 153 -52.90 -33.75 25.96
C PHE A 153 -52.90 -35.25 25.64
N LEU A 154 -51.79 -35.98 25.78
CA LEU A 154 -51.71 -37.42 25.42
C LEU A 154 -51.41 -38.34 26.62
N GLY A 155 -51.04 -37.76 27.76
CA GLY A 155 -50.79 -38.47 29.01
C GLY A 155 -52.03 -38.74 29.86
N HIS A 156 -53.23 -38.39 29.40
CA HIS A 156 -54.48 -38.68 30.12
C HIS A 156 -54.98 -40.12 29.88
N ASP A 157 -55.94 -40.57 30.68
CA ASP A 157 -56.53 -41.90 30.51
C ASP A 157 -57.44 -41.98 29.30
N ILE A 158 -57.13 -42.92 28.40
CA ILE A 158 -57.92 -43.17 27.20
C ILE A 158 -59.07 -44.15 27.52
N GLY A 159 -60.23 -43.97 26.90
CA GLY A 159 -61.41 -44.83 27.07
C GLY A 159 -61.16 -46.27 26.64
N ARG A 160 -61.90 -47.23 27.22
CA ARG A 160 -61.71 -48.67 26.96
C ARG A 160 -61.92 -49.03 25.48
N ALA A 161 -62.88 -48.39 24.80
CA ALA A 161 -63.14 -48.60 23.38
C ALA A 161 -61.93 -48.23 22.49
N GLN A 162 -61.27 -47.12 22.80
CA GLN A 162 -60.09 -46.64 22.06
C GLN A 162 -58.84 -47.48 22.35
N LEU A 163 -58.73 -48.09 23.54
CA LEU A 163 -57.65 -49.03 23.87
C LEU A 163 -57.78 -50.36 23.09
N GLN A 164 -59.00 -50.75 22.74
CA GLN A 164 -59.27 -51.98 21.98
C GLN A 164 -59.21 -51.78 20.46
N ASP A 165 -59.12 -50.54 19.97
CA ASP A 165 -59.01 -50.24 18.54
C ASP A 165 -57.58 -50.47 18.02
N THR A 166 -57.26 -51.74 17.76
CA THR A 166 -55.95 -52.17 17.26
C THR A 166 -55.57 -51.47 15.94
N LYS A 167 -56.54 -51.17 15.06
CA LYS A 167 -56.28 -50.53 13.76
C LYS A 167 -55.76 -49.10 13.92
N SER A 168 -56.27 -48.35 14.89
CA SER A 168 -55.77 -46.99 15.16
C SER A 168 -54.40 -47.01 15.81
N TRP A 169 -54.12 -47.97 16.70
CA TRP A 169 -52.78 -48.13 17.28
C TRP A 169 -51.73 -48.53 16.25
N ASP A 170 -52.06 -49.43 15.33
CA ASP A 170 -51.13 -49.83 14.27
C ASP A 170 -50.83 -48.66 13.33
N ARG A 171 -51.82 -47.84 12.96
CA ARG A 171 -51.59 -46.61 12.19
C ARG A 171 -50.59 -45.64 12.85
N VAL A 172 -50.68 -45.46 14.17
CA VAL A 172 -49.75 -44.58 14.90
C VAL A 172 -48.36 -45.21 14.97
N ARG A 173 -48.27 -46.53 15.22
CA ARG A 173 -46.99 -47.26 15.30
C ARG A 173 -46.25 -47.31 13.96
N ASP A 174 -47.00 -47.45 12.87
CA ASP A 174 -46.48 -47.53 11.50
C ASP A 174 -46.26 -46.15 10.87
N HIS A 175 -46.60 -45.06 11.58
CA HIS A 175 -46.38 -43.70 11.09
C HIS A 175 -44.91 -43.49 10.72
N ALA A 176 -44.64 -42.83 9.58
CA ALA A 176 -43.30 -42.66 9.03
C ALA A 176 -42.30 -41.95 9.97
N ALA A 177 -42.80 -41.21 10.97
CA ALA A 177 -41.98 -40.60 12.01
C ALA A 177 -41.50 -41.56 13.11
N ILE A 178 -42.27 -42.62 13.37
CA ILE A 178 -42.03 -43.54 14.48
C ILE A 178 -41.50 -44.87 13.97
N GLN A 179 -42.11 -45.45 12.91
CA GLN A 179 -41.70 -46.71 12.30
C GLN A 179 -41.40 -47.82 13.34
N ARG A 180 -42.24 -47.92 14.38
CA ARG A 180 -42.07 -48.84 15.52
C ARG A 180 -40.75 -48.70 16.31
N ALA A 181 -40.01 -47.61 16.15
CA ALA A 181 -38.76 -47.35 16.89
C ALA A 181 -38.97 -47.24 18.41
N ILE A 182 -40.18 -46.86 18.84
CA ILE A 182 -40.60 -46.91 20.24
C ILE A 182 -41.86 -47.75 20.40
N PRO A 183 -41.96 -48.58 21.45
CA PRO A 183 -43.21 -49.27 21.74
C PRO A 183 -44.28 -48.25 22.16
N ILE A 184 -45.41 -48.22 21.45
CA ILE A 184 -46.57 -47.39 21.82
C ILE A 184 -47.65 -48.31 22.40
N PRO A 185 -47.64 -48.56 23.73
CA PRO A 185 -48.58 -49.47 24.34
C PRO A 185 -49.97 -48.86 24.42
N ALA A 186 -50.98 -49.65 24.08
CA ALA A 186 -52.39 -49.33 24.32
C ALA A 186 -52.72 -49.61 25.80
N SER A 187 -52.10 -48.86 26.71
CA SER A 187 -52.20 -49.05 28.15
C SER A 187 -52.46 -47.74 28.89
N LYS A 188 -53.04 -47.86 30.09
CA LYS A 188 -53.27 -46.76 31.04
C LYS A 188 -52.13 -46.57 32.03
N SER A 189 -51.10 -47.42 31.98
CA SER A 189 -49.94 -47.30 32.87
C SER A 189 -49.25 -45.94 32.67
N VAL A 190 -48.58 -45.46 33.72
CA VAL A 190 -47.79 -44.22 33.68
C VAL A 190 -46.78 -44.26 32.52
N ASN A 191 -46.12 -45.40 32.33
CA ASN A 191 -45.21 -45.59 31.21
C ASN A 191 -45.93 -45.51 29.88
N GLY A 192 -47.11 -46.14 29.73
CA GLY A 192 -47.88 -46.05 28.50
C GLY A 192 -48.32 -44.63 28.15
N LYS A 193 -48.75 -43.86 29.14
CA LYS A 193 -49.07 -42.43 29.01
C LYS A 193 -47.85 -41.63 28.50
N ASN A 194 -46.69 -41.83 29.13
CA ASN A 194 -45.45 -41.16 28.73
C ASN A 194 -45.00 -41.54 27.31
N MET A 195 -45.06 -42.83 26.96
CA MET A 195 -44.64 -43.28 25.62
C MET A 195 -45.54 -42.72 24.51
N ARG A 196 -46.83 -42.53 24.77
CA ARG A 196 -47.74 -41.85 23.83
C ARG A 196 -47.44 -40.36 23.69
N ALA A 197 -47.16 -39.68 24.80
CA ALA A 197 -46.75 -38.27 24.77
C ALA A 197 -45.46 -38.08 23.95
N VAL A 198 -44.47 -38.95 24.17
CA VAL A 198 -43.22 -38.94 23.38
C VAL A 198 -43.48 -39.26 21.91
N ALA A 199 -44.34 -40.23 21.60
CA ALA A 199 -44.74 -40.55 20.22
C ALA A 199 -45.35 -39.33 19.50
N GLY A 200 -46.28 -38.63 20.16
CA GLY A 200 -46.87 -37.39 19.63
C GLY A 200 -45.82 -36.31 19.38
N LEU A 201 -44.89 -36.13 20.32
CA LEU A 201 -43.78 -35.19 20.18
C LEU A 201 -42.85 -35.55 19.01
N ILE A 202 -42.54 -36.83 18.79
CA ILE A 202 -41.74 -37.28 17.64
C ILE A 202 -42.44 -36.98 16.31
N ILE A 203 -43.75 -37.27 16.22
CA ILE A 203 -44.55 -36.98 15.02
C ILE A 203 -44.55 -35.47 14.73
N CYS A 204 -44.82 -34.66 15.75
CA CYS A 204 -44.83 -33.20 15.63
C CYS A 204 -43.45 -32.65 15.28
N GLY A 205 -42.39 -33.11 15.96
CA GLY A 205 -41.01 -32.72 15.68
C GLY A 205 -40.59 -33.01 14.24
N ARG A 206 -40.97 -34.18 13.70
CA ARG A 206 -40.73 -34.51 12.29
C ARG A 206 -41.52 -33.59 11.36
N ALA A 207 -42.78 -33.30 11.67
CA ALA A 207 -43.59 -32.37 10.88
C ALA A 207 -42.99 -30.96 10.86
N LEU A 208 -42.52 -30.46 12.01
CA LEU A 208 -41.83 -29.17 12.12
C LEU A 208 -40.51 -29.17 11.34
N ALA A 209 -39.71 -30.24 11.43
CA ALA A 209 -38.45 -30.36 10.69
C ALA A 209 -38.67 -30.29 9.17
N ILE A 210 -39.74 -30.93 8.67
CA ILE A 210 -40.04 -30.98 7.23
C ILE A 210 -40.67 -29.67 6.73
N ASN A 211 -41.59 -29.08 7.51
CA ASN A 211 -42.45 -28.00 7.02
C ASN A 211 -42.11 -26.61 7.55
N VAL A 212 -41.44 -26.50 8.70
CA VAL A 212 -41.18 -25.22 9.38
C VAL A 212 -39.69 -24.89 9.40
N PHE A 213 -38.85 -25.84 9.83
CA PHE A 213 -37.41 -25.61 9.96
C PHE A 213 -36.62 -25.87 8.66
N ARG A 214 -37.28 -26.35 7.61
CA ARG A 214 -36.64 -26.53 6.30
C ARG A 214 -36.47 -25.15 5.65
N PRO A 215 -35.24 -24.71 5.36
CA PRO A 215 -35.01 -23.47 4.62
C PRO A 215 -35.74 -23.49 3.28
N THR A 216 -36.40 -22.39 2.92
CA THR A 216 -37.26 -22.29 1.74
C THR A 216 -36.52 -22.53 0.41
N TYR A 217 -35.19 -22.35 0.37
CA TYR A 217 -34.36 -22.71 -0.79
C TYR A 217 -34.10 -24.21 -0.92
N LEU A 218 -34.16 -24.97 0.19
CA LEU A 218 -33.97 -26.42 0.17
C LEU A 218 -35.24 -27.18 -0.22
N SER A 219 -36.38 -26.51 -0.33
CA SER A 219 -37.60 -27.07 -0.92
C SER A 219 -37.54 -27.18 -2.44
N MET A 220 -36.55 -26.57 -3.12
CA MET A 220 -36.44 -26.58 -4.58
C MET A 220 -35.78 -27.85 -5.16
N GLY A 221 -35.17 -28.71 -4.34
CA GLY A 221 -34.58 -29.97 -4.79
C GLY A 221 -33.57 -30.56 -3.81
N SER A 222 -33.41 -31.88 -3.81
CA SER A 222 -32.39 -32.61 -3.01
C SER A 222 -30.96 -32.20 -3.37
N ASP A 223 -30.74 -31.84 -4.63
CA ASP A 223 -29.41 -31.66 -5.20
C ASP A 223 -28.71 -30.41 -4.66
N ILE A 224 -29.47 -29.34 -4.36
CA ILE A 224 -28.95 -28.12 -3.73
C ILE A 224 -28.53 -28.40 -2.30
N GLU A 225 -29.29 -29.23 -1.57
CA GLU A 225 -28.95 -29.62 -0.20
C GLU A 225 -27.66 -30.45 -0.17
N GLU A 226 -27.54 -31.41 -1.07
CA GLU A 226 -26.34 -32.25 -1.20
C GLU A 226 -25.12 -31.44 -1.62
N LEU A 227 -25.28 -30.52 -2.59
CA LEU A 227 -24.23 -29.59 -3.00
C LEU A 227 -23.78 -28.69 -1.85
N LEU A 228 -24.72 -28.06 -1.12
CA LEU A 228 -24.37 -27.21 0.03
C LEU A 228 -23.69 -28.03 1.12
N ARG A 229 -24.12 -29.28 1.36
CA ARG A 229 -23.46 -30.17 2.33
C ARG A 229 -22.04 -30.53 1.90
N ALA A 230 -21.81 -30.81 0.62
CA ALA A 230 -20.48 -31.07 0.09
C ALA A 230 -19.58 -29.82 0.16
N LEU A 231 -20.13 -28.65 -0.16
CA LEU A 231 -19.42 -27.36 -0.08
C LEU A 231 -19.11 -26.98 1.38
N ALA A 232 -19.97 -27.29 2.34
CA ALA A 232 -19.69 -27.03 3.75
C ALA A 232 -18.44 -27.79 4.23
N MET A 233 -18.16 -28.98 3.68
CA MET A 233 -16.96 -29.75 4.01
C MET A 233 -15.72 -29.26 3.24
N ALA A 234 -15.86 -28.95 1.95
CA ALA A 234 -14.72 -28.59 1.11
C ALA A 234 -14.33 -27.11 1.20
N LYS A 235 -15.32 -26.20 1.23
CA LYS A 235 -15.16 -24.75 1.15
C LYS A 235 -16.25 -24.01 1.95
N PRO A 236 -16.14 -23.98 3.30
CA PRO A 236 -17.16 -23.40 4.19
C PRO A 236 -17.55 -21.95 3.84
N SER A 237 -16.59 -21.11 3.45
CA SER A 237 -16.87 -19.70 3.13
C SER A 237 -17.71 -19.54 1.85
N GLN A 238 -17.53 -20.42 0.86
CA GLN A 238 -18.34 -20.39 -0.36
C GLN A 238 -19.77 -20.86 -0.10
N GLU A 239 -19.90 -21.88 0.74
CA GLU A 239 -21.21 -22.37 1.20
C GLU A 239 -22.01 -21.27 1.90
N MET A 240 -21.37 -20.57 2.83
CA MET A 240 -21.99 -19.46 3.56
C MET A 240 -22.42 -18.34 2.62
N PHE A 241 -21.57 -17.97 1.66
CA PHE A 241 -21.91 -16.97 0.65
C PHE A 241 -23.12 -17.38 -0.20
N ILE A 242 -23.16 -18.64 -0.68
CA ILE A 242 -24.30 -19.14 -1.45
C ILE A 242 -25.57 -19.12 -0.61
N ARG A 243 -25.51 -19.51 0.67
CA ARG A 243 -26.67 -19.39 1.58
C ARG A 243 -27.13 -17.95 1.74
N ALA A 244 -26.22 -16.99 1.86
CA ALA A 244 -26.55 -15.57 1.98
C ALA A 244 -27.28 -15.05 0.73
N VAL A 245 -26.82 -15.43 -0.47
CA VAL A 245 -27.48 -15.06 -1.73
C VAL A 245 -28.86 -15.71 -1.85
N LEU A 246 -28.95 -17.02 -1.60
CA LEU A 246 -30.22 -17.76 -1.72
C LEU A 246 -31.27 -17.25 -0.72
N HIS A 247 -30.85 -16.84 0.47
CA HIS A 247 -31.75 -16.28 1.48
C HIS A 247 -32.37 -14.95 1.02
N GLU A 248 -31.55 -14.03 0.49
CA GLU A 248 -32.02 -12.72 0.02
C GLU A 248 -33.01 -12.84 -1.15
N GLN A 249 -32.67 -13.64 -2.16
CA GLN A 249 -33.50 -13.80 -3.36
C GLN A 249 -34.88 -14.39 -3.06
N LEU A 250 -34.97 -15.29 -2.07
CA LEU A 250 -36.25 -15.87 -1.67
C LEU A 250 -37.06 -14.95 -0.77
N LEU A 251 -36.41 -14.13 0.04
CA LEU A 251 -37.10 -13.13 0.86
C LEU A 251 -37.76 -12.08 -0.06
N ILE A 252 -37.06 -11.64 -1.11
CA ILE A 252 -37.60 -10.78 -2.18
C ILE A 252 -38.76 -11.49 -2.91
N GLY A 253 -38.58 -12.75 -3.31
CA GLY A 253 -39.62 -13.53 -4.00
C GLY A 253 -40.89 -13.74 -3.17
N TYR A 254 -40.73 -14.04 -1.87
CA TYR A 254 -41.85 -14.24 -0.94
C TYR A 254 -42.62 -12.94 -0.70
N LEU A 255 -41.94 -11.81 -0.53
CA LEU A 255 -42.57 -10.49 -0.39
C LEU A 255 -43.30 -10.06 -1.68
N SER A 256 -42.71 -10.28 -2.87
CA SER A 256 -43.35 -9.95 -4.14
C SER A 256 -44.62 -10.77 -4.40
N THR A 257 -44.64 -12.03 -3.95
CA THR A 257 -45.78 -12.93 -4.14
C THR A 257 -46.90 -12.64 -3.14
N ASN A 258 -46.56 -12.30 -1.89
CA ASN A 258 -47.55 -11.92 -0.89
C ASN A 258 -48.11 -10.51 -1.07
N MET A 259 -47.31 -9.56 -1.58
CA MET A 259 -47.84 -8.22 -1.95
C MET A 259 -48.80 -8.30 -3.14
N ARG A 260 -48.56 -9.18 -4.13
CA ARG A 260 -49.53 -9.44 -5.22
C ARG A 260 -50.83 -10.11 -4.77
N ARG A 261 -50.83 -10.83 -3.65
CA ARG A 261 -52.06 -11.43 -3.08
C ARG A 261 -52.88 -10.45 -2.24
N LEU A 262 -52.29 -9.32 -1.85
CA LEU A 262 -52.94 -8.28 -1.04
C LEU A 262 -53.53 -7.14 -1.89
N ASP A 263 -53.33 -7.15 -3.22
CA ASP A 263 -53.97 -6.21 -4.15
C ASP A 263 -54.82 -6.94 -5.19
N PRO A 264 -56.10 -7.25 -4.90
CA PRO A 264 -57.02 -7.87 -5.87
C PRO A 264 -57.57 -6.86 -6.90
N GLY A 265 -57.09 -5.60 -6.90
CA GLY A 265 -57.80 -4.47 -7.51
C GLY A 265 -57.33 -3.99 -8.89
N SER A 266 -56.38 -4.64 -9.55
CA SER A 266 -55.83 -4.16 -10.83
C SER A 266 -55.94 -5.16 -11.98
N VAL A 267 -57.14 -5.69 -12.22
CA VAL A 267 -57.53 -6.18 -13.55
C VAL A 267 -58.89 -5.58 -13.87
N SER A 268 -58.86 -4.45 -14.57
CA SER A 268 -59.96 -3.90 -15.35
C SER A 268 -59.59 -4.02 -16.82
#